data_AF-A0A0B1SSR2-F1
#
_entry.id   AF-A0A0B1SSR2-F1
#
_cell.length_a   1.000
_cell.length_b   1.000
_cell.length_c   1.000
_cell.angle_alpha   90.00
_cell.angle_beta   90.00
_cell.angle_gamma   90.00
#
_symmetry.space_group_name_H-M   'P 1'
#
loop_
_entity.id
_entity.type
_entity.pdbx_description
1 polymer ?
#
loop_
_entity_poly.entity_id
_entity_poly.type
_entity_poly.pdbx_seq_one_letter_code
_entity_poly.pdbx_strand_id
1 'polypeptide(L)'
;MNQLEPIISRIPYMVVAGNHEFEDGNFSNFQQRFWMPTNGLDGNQFYRLKINDISSFDLGPVHWIALNTEYYGYYQELGNHPVLDQYDWLLKNLQAAYANRVKVPWIFTYLHRPFYCSAAHKDDCTDPDSVLVRIGNDELPGLEKPFIQYGVDVGFTGHVHYYERFYPVANFTYWDSKNCYQNAVAPTYIITGSAGCHSSGTKFDKHPVPFSAKRLNDYGYTIVSVANMTHVHIQQLSLDQDEAIVDDFWISKTKGFTASNQMR
;
A
#
# COMPACT_ATOMS: atom_id res chain seq x y z
N MET A 1 20.48 -7.19 10.59
CA MET A 1 19.94 -6.08 11.41
C MET A 1 20.95 -4.96 11.63
N ASN A 2 22.25 -5.23 11.81
CA ASN A 2 23.27 -4.20 12.10
C ASN A 2 23.28 -3.00 11.13
N GLN A 3 23.10 -3.23 9.82
CA GLN A 3 23.05 -2.14 8.84
C GLN A 3 21.88 -1.16 9.07
N LEU A 4 20.74 -1.66 9.58
CA LEU A 4 19.54 -0.87 9.82
C LEU A 4 19.49 -0.27 11.24
N GLU A 5 20.33 -0.77 12.16
CA GLU A 5 20.35 -0.39 13.58
C GLU A 5 20.33 1.13 13.83
N PRO A 6 21.12 1.97 13.13
CA PRO A 6 21.12 3.41 13.39
C PRO A 6 19.76 4.10 13.23
N ILE A 7 18.87 3.52 12.41
CA ILE A 7 17.52 4.03 12.16
C ILE A 7 16.52 3.34 13.07
N ILE A 8 16.47 2.01 13.03
CA ILE A 8 15.40 1.23 13.67
C ILE A 8 15.51 1.20 15.20
N SER A 9 16.66 1.57 15.77
CA SER A 9 16.82 1.75 17.23
C SER A 9 16.21 3.05 17.76
N ARG A 10 15.84 3.99 16.87
CA ARG A 10 15.39 5.35 17.23
C ARG A 10 14.00 5.69 16.70
N ILE A 11 13.61 5.06 15.60
CA ILE A 11 12.36 5.34 14.90
C ILE A 11 11.63 4.00 14.74
N PRO A 12 10.32 3.91 15.07
CA PRO A 12 9.52 2.72 14.81
C PRO A 12 9.63 2.30 13.34
N TYR A 13 10.05 1.06 13.11
CA TYR A 13 10.26 0.50 11.77
C TYR A 13 9.20 -0.56 11.49
N MET A 14 8.12 -0.12 10.86
CA MET A 14 6.96 -0.95 10.56
C MET A 14 7.16 -1.65 9.21
N VAL A 15 7.08 -2.97 9.17
CA VAL A 15 7.31 -3.77 7.95
C VAL A 15 6.14 -4.69 7.67
N VAL A 16 6.00 -5.07 6.40
CA VAL A 16 5.09 -6.13 5.95
C VAL A 16 5.88 -7.06 5.04
N ALA A 17 5.58 -8.36 5.07
CA ALA A 17 6.30 -9.34 4.28
C ALA A 17 6.03 -9.14 2.78
N GLY A 18 7.07 -9.34 1.97
CA GLY A 18 7.01 -9.52 0.53
C GLY A 18 7.45 -10.93 0.12
N ASN A 19 7.51 -11.17 -1.18
CA ASN A 19 7.77 -12.50 -1.73
C ASN A 19 9.15 -13.07 -1.32
N HIS A 20 10.12 -12.20 -1.03
CA HIS A 20 11.45 -12.61 -0.57
C HIS A 20 11.48 -13.03 0.91
N GLU A 21 10.43 -12.74 1.68
CA GLU A 21 10.31 -13.17 3.08
C GLU A 21 9.70 -14.57 3.21
N PHE A 22 9.17 -15.16 2.12
CA PHE A 22 8.69 -16.54 2.08
C PHE A 22 9.84 -17.52 1.83
N GLU A 23 10.79 -17.54 2.76
CA GLU A 23 12.01 -18.35 2.70
C GLU A 23 11.73 -19.78 3.19
N ASP A 24 12.23 -20.79 2.48
CA ASP A 24 12.03 -22.21 2.82
C ASP A 24 10.55 -22.60 3.06
N GLY A 25 9.64 -21.98 2.30
CA GLY A 25 8.20 -22.25 2.33
C GLY A 25 7.46 -21.69 3.54
N ASN A 26 8.02 -20.72 4.25
CA ASN A 26 7.37 -20.07 5.38
C ASN A 26 7.92 -18.65 5.66
N PHE A 27 7.32 -17.93 6.63
CA PHE A 27 7.74 -16.57 7.00
C PHE A 27 8.55 -16.52 8.31
N SER A 28 9.17 -17.61 8.76
CA SER A 28 9.74 -17.72 10.11
C SER A 28 10.84 -16.68 10.36
N ASN A 29 11.74 -16.44 9.40
CA ASN A 29 12.80 -15.43 9.56
C ASN A 29 12.20 -14.04 9.78
N PHE A 30 11.18 -13.66 9.00
CA PHE A 30 10.46 -12.40 9.18
C PHE A 30 9.74 -12.36 10.53
N GLN A 31 9.02 -13.43 10.90
CA GLN A 31 8.26 -13.54 12.14
C GLN A 31 9.12 -13.40 13.39
N GLN A 32 10.32 -13.99 13.38
CA GLN A 32 11.23 -13.99 14.53
C GLN A 32 12.06 -12.71 14.65
N ARG A 33 12.20 -11.93 13.58
CA ARG A 33 13.06 -10.72 13.55
C ARG A 33 12.30 -9.42 13.75
N PHE A 34 11.03 -9.37 13.38
CA PHE A 34 10.22 -8.15 13.43
C PHE A 34 9.05 -8.30 14.39
N TRP A 35 8.85 -7.31 15.24
CA TRP A 35 7.70 -7.25 16.12
C TRP A 35 6.72 -6.18 15.63
N MET A 36 5.56 -6.63 15.15
CA MET A 36 4.49 -5.76 14.63
C MET A 36 3.28 -5.78 15.57
N PRO A 37 2.41 -4.75 15.53
CA PRO A 37 1.19 -4.71 16.32
C PRO A 37 0.34 -5.97 16.13
N THR A 38 -0.27 -6.45 17.20
CA THR A 38 -1.11 -7.65 17.15
C THR A 38 -2.40 -7.38 16.36
N ASN A 39 -2.80 -8.35 15.55
CA ASN A 39 -4.05 -8.34 14.80
C ASN A 39 -5.17 -9.12 15.51
N GLY A 40 -4.88 -9.76 16.66
CA GLY A 40 -5.81 -10.62 17.39
C GLY A 40 -5.89 -12.05 16.84
N LEU A 41 -5.06 -12.38 15.87
CA LEU A 41 -4.82 -13.69 15.30
C LEU A 41 -3.34 -14.05 15.52
N ASP A 42 -2.90 -15.17 14.95
CA ASP A 42 -1.52 -15.63 15.09
C ASP A 42 -0.61 -14.98 14.05
N GLY A 43 0.25 -14.06 14.52
CA GLY A 43 1.40 -13.58 13.76
C GLY A 43 1.51 -12.06 13.58
N ASN A 44 2.57 -11.66 12.87
CA ASN A 44 2.96 -10.28 12.61
C ASN A 44 2.82 -9.91 11.11
N GLN A 45 2.02 -10.67 10.37
CA GLN A 45 1.98 -10.65 8.90
C GLN A 45 1.12 -9.52 8.34
N PHE A 46 0.08 -9.13 9.05
CA PHE A 46 -0.80 -8.01 8.70
C PHE A 46 -1.32 -7.39 9.98
N TYR A 47 -1.53 -6.08 9.98
CA TYR A 47 -1.86 -5.36 11.19
C TYR A 47 -2.33 -3.94 10.86
N ARG A 48 -2.87 -3.29 11.88
CA ARG A 48 -3.16 -1.87 11.87
C ARG A 48 -2.14 -1.18 12.76
N LEU A 49 -1.55 -0.08 12.30
CA LEU A 49 -0.65 0.71 13.14
C LEU A 49 -1.44 1.35 14.28
N LYS A 50 -1.01 1.10 15.52
CA LYS A 50 -1.54 1.73 16.73
C LYS A 50 -0.37 2.28 17.54
N ILE A 51 -0.52 3.49 18.07
CA ILE A 51 0.46 4.07 18.98
C ILE A 51 -0.11 3.99 20.40
N ASN A 52 0.56 3.20 21.25
CA ASN A 52 0.23 2.86 22.64
C ASN A 52 -0.85 1.77 22.82
N ASP A 53 -0.62 0.88 23.80
CA ASP A 53 -1.52 -0.22 24.20
C ASP A 53 -2.82 0.24 24.88
N ILE A 54 -2.92 1.54 25.21
CA ILE A 54 -4.13 2.12 25.79
C ILE A 54 -5.09 2.49 24.67
N SER A 55 -5.85 1.49 24.22
CA SER A 55 -7.07 1.63 23.41
C SER A 55 -7.00 2.63 22.24
N SER A 56 -6.48 2.16 21.11
CA SER A 56 -6.93 2.52 19.75
C SER A 56 -6.46 3.84 19.10
N PHE A 57 -5.32 4.41 19.47
CA PHE A 57 -4.83 5.59 18.74
C PHE A 57 -4.16 5.20 17.42
N ASP A 58 -4.76 5.65 16.32
CA ASP A 58 -4.10 5.73 15.02
C ASP A 58 -2.94 6.73 15.08
N LEU A 59 -1.95 6.59 14.18
CA LEU A 59 -0.86 7.57 14.07
C LEU A 59 -1.41 8.87 13.47
N GLY A 60 -1.75 9.82 14.33
CA GLY A 60 -2.36 11.09 13.92
C GLY A 60 -3.75 10.89 13.27
N PRO A 61 -4.11 11.69 12.26
CA PRO A 61 -5.42 11.61 11.61
C PRO A 61 -5.49 10.54 10.49
N VAL A 62 -4.63 9.52 10.56
CA VAL A 62 -4.49 8.49 9.52
C VAL A 62 -4.63 7.09 10.09
N HIS A 63 -5.60 6.34 9.57
CA HIS A 63 -5.75 4.91 9.83
C HIS A 63 -4.87 4.10 8.88
N TRP A 64 -3.80 3.50 9.39
CA TRP A 64 -2.84 2.74 8.59
C TRP A 64 -3.07 1.24 8.68
N ILE A 65 -3.12 0.56 7.53
CA ILE A 65 -3.33 -0.88 7.43
C ILE A 65 -2.19 -1.51 6.62
N ALA A 66 -1.50 -2.48 7.23
CA ALA A 66 -0.52 -3.35 6.57
C ALA A 66 -1.21 -4.66 6.16
N LEU A 67 -1.00 -5.12 4.92
CA LEU A 67 -1.57 -6.37 4.41
C LEU A 67 -0.50 -7.23 3.74
N ASN A 68 -0.50 -8.53 4.04
CA ASN A 68 0.39 -9.49 3.41
C ASN A 68 -0.23 -9.97 2.08
N THR A 69 0.38 -9.59 0.96
CA THR A 69 -0.02 -10.06 -0.37
C THR A 69 0.49 -11.45 -0.69
N GLU A 70 1.46 -11.96 0.06
CA GLU A 70 2.06 -13.26 -0.18
C GLU A 70 1.17 -14.41 0.30
N TYR A 71 0.16 -14.13 1.15
CA TYR A 71 -0.92 -15.09 1.38
C TYR A 71 -1.68 -15.41 0.09
N TYR A 72 -1.80 -14.45 -0.82
CA TYR A 72 -2.37 -14.68 -2.15
C TYR A 72 -1.35 -15.32 -3.09
N GLY A 73 -0.09 -14.86 -3.08
CA GLY A 73 0.96 -15.41 -3.95
C GLY A 73 1.34 -16.86 -3.64
N TYR A 74 1.14 -17.32 -2.41
CA TYR A 74 1.47 -18.69 -1.96
C TYR A 74 0.25 -19.41 -1.36
N TYR A 75 -0.96 -19.09 -1.83
CA TYR A 75 -2.19 -19.69 -1.28
C TYR A 75 -2.29 -21.19 -1.53
N GLN A 76 -1.61 -21.70 -2.57
CA GLN A 76 -1.59 -23.14 -2.88
C GLN A 76 -0.79 -23.94 -1.84
N GLU A 77 0.25 -23.33 -1.28
CA GLU A 77 1.12 -23.89 -0.24
C GLU A 77 0.55 -23.65 1.16
N LEU A 78 -0.02 -22.47 1.40
CA LEU A 78 -0.52 -22.04 2.70
C LEU A 78 -1.98 -22.42 2.96
N GLY A 79 -2.71 -22.76 1.91
CA GLY A 79 -4.16 -22.91 1.92
C GLY A 79 -4.90 -21.56 1.95
N ASN A 80 -6.23 -21.63 1.90
CA ASN A 80 -7.08 -20.44 1.76
C ASN A 80 -7.27 -19.66 3.08
N HIS A 81 -7.04 -20.29 4.24
CA HIS A 81 -7.40 -19.71 5.53
C HIS A 81 -6.66 -18.40 5.85
N PRO A 82 -5.34 -18.25 5.61
CA PRO A 82 -4.63 -16.98 5.83
C PRO A 82 -5.21 -15.82 5.02
N VAL A 83 -5.64 -16.08 3.78
CA VAL A 83 -6.29 -15.07 2.93
C VAL A 83 -7.65 -14.67 3.51
N LEU A 84 -8.47 -15.66 3.87
CA LEU A 84 -9.82 -15.42 4.40
C LEU A 84 -9.78 -14.69 5.75
N ASP A 85 -8.88 -15.07 6.65
CA ASP A 85 -8.71 -14.43 7.94
C ASP A 85 -8.24 -12.98 7.81
N GLN A 86 -7.26 -12.72 6.94
CA GLN A 86 -6.81 -11.37 6.62
C GLN A 86 -7.95 -10.53 6.03
N TYR A 87 -8.74 -11.11 5.13
CA TYR A 87 -9.86 -10.42 4.48
C TYR A 87 -10.96 -10.04 5.48
N ASP A 88 -11.39 -10.98 6.33
CA ASP A 88 -12.39 -10.72 7.37
C ASP A 88 -11.91 -9.69 8.39
N TRP A 89 -10.62 -9.77 8.76
CA TRP A 89 -9.99 -8.77 9.62
C TRP A 89 -9.95 -7.39 8.95
N LEU A 90 -9.61 -7.33 7.66
CA LEU A 90 -9.57 -6.09 6.89
C LEU A 90 -10.94 -5.43 6.82
N LEU A 91 -12.01 -6.18 6.53
CA LEU A 91 -13.36 -5.66 6.46
C LEU A 91 -13.77 -4.98 7.78
N LYS A 92 -13.47 -5.61 8.93
CA LYS A 92 -13.76 -5.05 10.25
C LYS A 92 -12.99 -3.74 10.49
N ASN A 93 -11.71 -3.70 10.12
CA ASN A 93 -10.88 -2.49 10.30
C ASN A 93 -11.34 -1.36 9.38
N LEU A 94 -11.59 -1.64 8.11
CA LEU A 94 -12.08 -0.66 7.15
C LEU A 94 -13.47 -0.12 7.53
N GLN A 95 -14.37 -0.99 7.99
CA GLN A 95 -15.69 -0.57 8.47
C GLN A 95 -15.57 0.37 9.69
N ALA A 96 -14.73 0.03 10.66
CA ALA A 96 -14.49 0.85 11.85
C ALA A 96 -13.87 2.22 11.49
N ALA A 97 -12.88 2.22 10.61
CA ALA A 97 -12.23 3.45 10.14
C ALA A 97 -13.20 4.33 9.33
N TYR A 98 -14.00 3.71 8.45
CA TYR A 98 -15.03 4.41 7.68
C TYR A 98 -16.08 5.07 8.58
N ALA A 99 -16.53 4.38 9.63
CA ALA A 99 -17.45 4.94 10.62
C ALA A 99 -16.83 6.08 11.47
N ASN A 100 -15.49 6.17 11.51
CA ASN A 100 -14.75 7.11 12.36
C ASN A 100 -13.93 8.15 11.56
N ARG A 101 -14.35 8.46 10.33
CA ARG A 101 -13.69 9.47 9.45
C ARG A 101 -13.56 10.86 10.07
N VAL A 102 -14.34 11.17 11.10
CA VAL A 102 -14.21 12.41 11.86
C VAL A 102 -12.87 12.50 12.59
N LYS A 103 -12.34 11.39 13.11
CA LYS A 103 -11.04 11.32 13.80
C LYS A 103 -9.90 10.91 12.87
N VAL A 104 -10.19 9.98 11.95
CA VAL A 104 -9.24 9.47 10.96
C VAL A 104 -9.75 9.72 9.54
N PRO A 105 -9.71 10.98 9.07
CA PRO A 105 -10.17 11.32 7.73
C PRO A 105 -9.40 10.60 6.63
N TRP A 106 -8.20 10.10 6.91
CA TRP A 106 -7.36 9.35 5.96
C TRP A 106 -7.30 7.87 6.31
N ILE A 107 -7.51 7.00 5.32
CA ILE A 107 -7.24 5.56 5.42
C ILE A 107 -6.15 5.22 4.41
N PHE A 108 -4.99 4.83 4.90
CA PHE A 108 -3.85 4.42 4.07
C PHE A 108 -3.57 2.94 4.24
N THR A 109 -3.20 2.30 3.15
CA THR A 109 -2.76 0.91 3.14
C THR A 109 -1.33 0.82 2.65
N TYR A 110 -0.59 -0.17 3.13
CA TYR A 110 0.66 -0.59 2.50
C TYR A 110 0.74 -2.11 2.44
N LEU A 111 1.23 -2.59 1.30
CA LEU A 111 1.28 -4.00 0.93
C LEU A 111 2.43 -4.21 -0.06
N HIS A 112 2.88 -5.45 -0.28
CA HIS A 112 4.03 -5.66 -1.16
C HIS A 112 3.66 -5.60 -2.65
N ARG A 113 2.76 -6.47 -3.11
CA ARG A 113 2.39 -6.59 -4.53
C ARG A 113 1.37 -5.55 -4.99
N PRO A 114 1.66 -4.71 -6.00
CA PRO A 114 0.72 -3.70 -6.47
C PRO A 114 -0.49 -4.26 -7.24
N PHE A 115 -1.60 -3.51 -7.21
CA PHE A 115 -2.79 -3.77 -8.03
C PHE A 115 -2.60 -3.36 -9.49
N TYR A 116 -1.79 -2.32 -9.72
CA TYR A 116 -1.59 -1.66 -10.99
C TYR A 116 -0.12 -1.35 -11.18
N CYS A 117 0.42 -1.60 -12.37
CA CYS A 117 1.75 -1.13 -12.76
C CYS A 117 1.90 -0.99 -14.27
N SER A 118 2.88 -0.18 -14.69
CA SER A 118 3.33 -0.05 -16.08
C SER A 118 4.68 -0.75 -16.35
N ALA A 119 4.87 -1.96 -15.81
CA ALA A 119 6.04 -2.78 -16.09
C ALA A 119 5.98 -3.33 -17.53
N ALA A 120 7.14 -3.53 -18.18
CA ALA A 120 7.19 -4.09 -19.52
C ALA A 120 6.48 -5.45 -19.57
N HIS A 121 5.67 -5.66 -20.60
CA HIS A 121 4.80 -6.83 -20.76
C HIS A 121 5.43 -8.17 -20.34
N LYS A 122 4.73 -8.87 -19.42
CA LYS A 122 4.97 -10.19 -18.80
C LYS A 122 5.61 -10.21 -17.42
N ASP A 123 6.10 -9.08 -16.90
CA ASP A 123 6.91 -9.17 -15.68
C ASP A 123 6.10 -8.97 -14.39
N ASP A 124 5.11 -8.06 -14.28
CA ASP A 124 4.36 -7.85 -13.02
C ASP A 124 2.94 -7.24 -13.23
N CYS A 125 2.04 -7.40 -12.23
CA CYS A 125 0.66 -6.85 -12.13
C CYS A 125 -0.43 -7.39 -13.07
N THR A 126 -0.04 -8.10 -14.13
CA THR A 126 -0.97 -8.83 -15.01
C THR A 126 -0.84 -10.36 -14.86
N ASP A 127 0.12 -10.81 -14.03
CA ASP A 127 0.26 -12.19 -13.61
C ASP A 127 -0.95 -12.64 -12.76
N PRO A 128 -1.39 -13.91 -12.88
CA PRO A 128 -2.39 -14.52 -11.99
C PRO A 128 -2.31 -14.10 -10.53
N ASP A 129 -1.12 -14.04 -9.92
CA ASP A 129 -0.97 -13.72 -8.49
C ASP A 129 -1.40 -12.26 -8.20
N SER A 130 -0.95 -11.31 -9.01
CA SER A 130 -1.31 -9.90 -8.85
C SER A 130 -2.79 -9.65 -9.15
N VAL A 131 -3.34 -10.37 -10.14
CA VAL A 131 -4.77 -10.30 -10.46
C VAL A 131 -5.59 -10.86 -9.31
N LEU A 132 -5.17 -11.98 -8.71
CA LEU A 132 -5.82 -12.60 -7.56
C LEU A 132 -5.84 -11.66 -6.35
N VAL A 133 -4.74 -10.97 -6.05
CA VAL A 133 -4.68 -9.95 -5.00
C VAL A 133 -5.71 -8.83 -5.24
N ARG A 134 -5.83 -8.33 -6.48
CA ARG A 134 -6.70 -7.19 -6.81
C ARG A 134 -8.18 -7.57 -6.81
N ILE A 135 -8.57 -8.58 -7.59
CA ILE A 135 -9.99 -8.92 -7.85
C ILE A 135 -10.45 -10.25 -7.29
N GLY A 136 -9.53 -11.12 -6.85
CA GLY A 136 -9.88 -12.45 -6.35
C GLY A 136 -10.20 -13.45 -7.47
N ASN A 137 -10.75 -14.59 -7.07
CA ASN A 137 -11.32 -15.62 -7.92
C ASN A 137 -12.56 -16.23 -7.24
N ASP A 138 -13.02 -17.40 -7.69
CA ASP A 138 -14.21 -18.06 -7.12
C ASP A 138 -14.01 -18.53 -5.66
N GLU A 139 -12.76 -18.70 -5.21
CA GLU A 139 -12.43 -19.22 -3.87
C GLU A 139 -11.93 -18.13 -2.91
N LEU A 140 -11.23 -17.13 -3.43
CA LEU A 140 -10.49 -16.14 -2.65
C LEU A 140 -10.95 -14.71 -3.00
N PRO A 141 -11.22 -13.87 -2.00
CA PRO A 141 -11.69 -12.51 -2.23
C PRO A 141 -10.55 -11.54 -2.57
N GLY A 142 -10.77 -10.66 -3.55
CA GLY A 142 -9.84 -9.58 -3.90
C GLY A 142 -9.90 -8.37 -2.97
N LEU A 143 -8.80 -7.63 -2.87
CA LEU A 143 -8.64 -6.50 -1.96
C LEU A 143 -9.15 -5.16 -2.51
N GLU A 144 -9.25 -4.99 -3.84
CA GLU A 144 -9.62 -3.69 -4.42
C GLU A 144 -11.09 -3.32 -4.10
N LYS A 145 -11.98 -4.30 -4.13
CA LYS A 145 -13.41 -4.09 -3.84
C LYS A 145 -13.65 -3.47 -2.45
N PRO A 146 -13.13 -4.02 -1.34
CA PRO A 146 -13.29 -3.37 -0.04
C PRO A 146 -12.54 -2.03 0.07
N PHE A 147 -11.41 -1.86 -0.64
CA PHE A 147 -10.71 -0.57 -0.67
C PHE A 147 -11.60 0.53 -1.25
N ILE A 148 -12.27 0.23 -2.36
CA ILE A 148 -13.26 1.08 -3.00
C ILE A 148 -14.44 1.31 -2.03
N GLN A 149 -15.07 0.23 -1.55
CA GLN A 149 -16.28 0.28 -0.71
C GLN A 149 -16.12 1.13 0.57
N TYR A 150 -14.96 1.07 1.22
CA TYR A 150 -14.68 1.82 2.46
C TYR A 150 -13.86 3.10 2.23
N GLY A 151 -13.48 3.35 0.97
CA GLY A 151 -12.81 4.56 0.47
C GLY A 151 -11.38 4.71 0.94
N VAL A 152 -10.56 3.66 0.86
CA VAL A 152 -9.11 3.79 1.03
C VAL A 152 -8.60 4.94 0.17
N ASP A 153 -7.79 5.82 0.76
CA ASP A 153 -7.36 7.05 0.11
C ASP A 153 -6.07 6.87 -0.66
N VAL A 154 -5.10 6.18 -0.04
CA VAL A 154 -3.80 5.91 -0.63
C VAL A 154 -3.39 4.47 -0.34
N GLY A 155 -2.95 3.76 -1.37
CA GLY A 155 -2.31 2.45 -1.25
C GLY A 155 -0.85 2.51 -1.67
N PHE A 156 0.06 2.23 -0.75
CA PHE A 156 1.49 2.16 -1.01
C PHE A 156 1.91 0.72 -1.30
N THR A 157 2.75 0.54 -2.30
CA THR A 157 3.21 -0.78 -2.73
C THR A 157 4.70 -0.81 -3.01
N GLY A 158 5.29 -2.00 -2.89
CA GLY A 158 6.67 -2.29 -3.27
C GLY A 158 6.69 -3.20 -4.49
N HIS A 159 7.41 -4.31 -4.37
CA HIS A 159 7.57 -5.40 -5.35
C HIS A 159 8.21 -5.01 -6.69
N VAL A 160 7.63 -4.03 -7.36
CA VAL A 160 8.09 -3.53 -8.64
C VAL A 160 9.16 -2.47 -8.39
N HIS A 161 10.37 -2.68 -8.93
CA HIS A 161 11.59 -1.92 -8.54
C HIS A 161 11.71 -0.53 -9.20
N TYR A 162 10.65 0.26 -9.14
CA TYR A 162 10.64 1.65 -9.60
C TYR A 162 9.65 2.48 -8.77
N TYR A 163 9.63 3.79 -9.00
CA TYR A 163 8.58 4.66 -8.51
C TYR A 163 7.50 4.87 -9.57
N GLU A 164 6.23 4.72 -9.19
CA GLU A 164 5.10 5.05 -10.05
C GLU A 164 3.91 5.55 -9.22
N ARG A 165 3.45 6.76 -9.53
CA ARG A 165 2.21 7.33 -9.00
C ARG A 165 1.12 7.24 -10.06
N PHE A 166 -0.04 6.75 -9.66
CA PHE A 166 -1.23 6.74 -10.51
C PHE A 166 -2.14 7.91 -10.20
N TYR A 167 -2.91 8.33 -11.20
CA TYR A 167 -4.15 9.07 -10.94
C TYR A 167 -5.10 8.21 -10.09
N PRO A 168 -6.06 8.81 -9.36
CA PRO A 168 -7.12 8.05 -8.70
C PRO A 168 -7.72 7.04 -9.67
N VAL A 169 -7.68 5.75 -9.31
CA VAL A 169 -8.05 4.65 -10.21
C VAL A 169 -8.77 3.56 -9.44
N ALA A 170 -9.83 3.03 -10.04
CA ALA A 170 -10.63 1.95 -9.51
C ALA A 170 -11.17 1.12 -10.68
N ASN A 171 -10.92 -0.19 -10.66
CA ASN A 171 -11.30 -1.09 -11.74
C ASN A 171 -10.96 -0.54 -13.15
N PHE A 172 -9.71 -0.09 -13.33
CA PHE A 172 -9.19 0.55 -14.54
C PHE A 172 -9.92 1.82 -15.04
N THR A 173 -10.92 2.31 -14.32
CA THR A 173 -11.50 3.64 -14.54
C THR A 173 -10.68 4.64 -13.72
N TYR A 174 -10.34 5.80 -14.30
CA TYR A 174 -9.43 6.75 -13.67
C TYR A 174 -9.87 8.20 -13.84
N TRP A 175 -9.35 9.08 -12.99
CA TRP A 175 -9.66 10.51 -12.96
C TRP A 175 -8.37 11.32 -13.04
N ASP A 176 -8.07 11.88 -14.21
CA ASP A 176 -6.84 12.61 -14.52
C ASP A 176 -7.03 14.13 -14.61
N SER A 177 -8.20 14.63 -14.18
CA SER A 177 -8.46 16.08 -14.13
C SER A 177 -7.41 16.83 -13.30
N LYS A 178 -7.21 18.12 -13.57
CA LYS A 178 -6.19 18.95 -12.89
C LYS A 178 -6.20 18.87 -11.36
N ASN A 179 -7.38 18.69 -10.75
CA ASN A 179 -7.56 18.61 -9.29
C ASN A 179 -7.99 17.20 -8.84
N CYS A 180 -7.63 16.15 -9.59
CA CYS A 180 -8.05 14.77 -9.29
C CYS A 180 -7.68 14.28 -7.88
N TYR A 181 -6.61 14.80 -7.29
CA TYR A 181 -6.19 14.48 -5.91
C TYR A 181 -6.92 15.27 -4.83
N GLN A 182 -7.77 16.24 -5.19
CA GLN A 182 -8.66 16.92 -4.27
C GLN A 182 -10.02 16.23 -4.27
N ASN A 183 -10.49 15.79 -3.10
CA ASN A 183 -11.72 15.01 -2.97
C ASN A 183 -11.71 13.81 -3.92
N ALA A 184 -10.56 13.13 -3.99
CA ALA A 184 -10.38 11.96 -4.84
C ALA A 184 -11.49 10.95 -4.57
N VAL A 185 -12.11 10.51 -5.66
CA VAL A 185 -13.28 9.63 -5.65
C VAL A 185 -12.88 8.16 -5.67
N ALA A 186 -11.63 7.85 -6.03
CA ALA A 186 -11.01 6.53 -5.99
C ALA A 186 -9.69 6.59 -5.21
N PRO A 187 -9.15 5.44 -4.77
CA PRO A 187 -7.83 5.38 -4.17
C PRO A 187 -6.74 5.88 -5.13
N THR A 188 -5.75 6.57 -4.58
CA THR A 188 -4.48 6.86 -5.27
C THR A 188 -3.48 5.76 -4.93
N TYR A 189 -3.00 5.02 -5.91
CA TYR A 189 -1.96 4.00 -5.69
C TYR A 189 -0.58 4.59 -5.99
N ILE A 190 0.41 4.21 -5.17
CA ILE A 190 1.80 4.65 -5.31
C ILE A 190 2.70 3.43 -5.13
N ILE A 191 3.49 3.13 -6.15
CA ILE A 191 4.60 2.19 -6.07
C ILE A 191 5.84 2.96 -5.62
N THR A 192 6.45 2.53 -4.52
CA THR A 192 7.69 3.05 -3.97
C THR A 192 8.70 1.92 -3.76
N GLY A 193 8.85 1.04 -4.77
CA GLY A 193 9.66 -0.17 -4.69
C GLY A 193 11.14 0.00 -5.04
N SER A 194 11.61 1.22 -5.34
CA SER A 194 12.99 1.50 -5.75
C SER A 194 13.94 1.85 -4.60
N ALA A 195 13.93 1.11 -3.50
CA ALA A 195 14.78 1.42 -2.34
C ALA A 195 16.24 0.94 -2.44
N GLY A 196 16.65 0.28 -3.54
CA GLY A 196 18.05 -0.15 -3.75
C GLY A 196 18.25 -1.57 -4.30
N CYS A 197 17.17 -2.34 -4.51
CA CYS A 197 17.28 -3.67 -5.11
C CYS A 197 17.52 -3.56 -6.63
N HIS A 198 18.66 -4.07 -7.10
CA HIS A 198 18.93 -4.26 -8.52
C HIS A 198 18.54 -5.68 -8.95
N SER A 199 17.26 -5.94 -9.21
CA SER A 199 16.96 -6.96 -10.22
C SER A 199 17.11 -6.28 -11.58
N SER A 200 17.93 -6.82 -12.47
CA SER A 200 18.25 -6.24 -13.78
C SER A 200 17.06 -6.18 -14.77
N GLY A 201 15.83 -6.38 -14.29
CA GLY A 201 14.68 -6.84 -15.07
C GLY A 201 13.54 -5.84 -15.25
N THR A 202 13.20 -5.03 -14.23
CA THR A 202 11.95 -4.25 -14.29
C THR A 202 12.12 -2.98 -15.12
N LYS A 203 12.10 -3.13 -16.43
CA LYS A 203 12.02 -2.00 -17.37
C LYS A 203 10.58 -1.49 -17.38
N PHE A 204 10.43 -0.17 -17.40
CA PHE A 204 9.14 0.42 -17.76
C PHE A 204 8.68 -0.09 -19.12
N ASP A 205 7.37 -0.31 -19.23
CA ASP A 205 6.77 -0.39 -20.56
C ASP A 205 7.03 0.93 -21.29
N LYS A 206 7.37 0.82 -22.58
CA LYS A 206 7.56 1.96 -23.49
C LYS A 206 6.32 2.85 -23.51
N HIS A 207 5.15 2.28 -23.30
CA HIS A 207 3.88 2.99 -23.20
C HIS A 207 3.31 2.82 -21.79
N PRO A 208 3.30 3.89 -20.96
CA PRO A 208 2.63 3.82 -19.66
C PRO A 208 1.15 3.48 -19.84
N VAL A 209 0.56 2.85 -18.81
CA VAL A 209 -0.91 2.78 -18.74
C VAL A 209 -1.49 4.21 -18.69
N PRO A 210 -2.69 4.46 -19.26
CA PRO A 210 -3.25 5.81 -19.36
C PRO A 210 -3.41 6.54 -18.02
N PHE A 211 -3.53 5.79 -16.93
CA PHE A 211 -3.69 6.30 -15.56
C PHE A 211 -2.38 6.44 -14.78
N SER A 212 -1.23 6.23 -15.43
CA SER A 212 0.09 6.54 -14.86
C SER A 212 0.33 8.05 -14.88
N ALA A 213 0.46 8.67 -13.70
CA ALA A 213 0.65 10.12 -13.59
C ALA A 213 2.14 10.50 -13.58
N LYS A 214 2.99 9.70 -12.93
CA LYS A 214 4.44 9.91 -12.85
C LYS A 214 5.15 8.58 -12.68
N ARG A 215 6.25 8.39 -13.42
CA ARG A 215 7.13 7.21 -13.34
C ARG A 215 8.58 7.67 -13.25
N LEU A 216 9.36 7.04 -12.36
CA LEU A 216 10.78 7.32 -12.18
C LEU A 216 11.52 6.00 -11.93
N ASN A 217 12.66 5.82 -12.59
CA ASN A 217 13.48 4.61 -12.45
C ASN A 217 14.67 4.82 -11.50
N ASP A 218 14.60 5.86 -10.69
CA ASP A 218 15.66 6.23 -9.78
C ASP A 218 15.53 5.46 -8.47
N TYR A 219 16.65 5.17 -7.82
CA TYR A 219 16.61 4.80 -6.41
C TYR A 219 16.07 5.95 -5.58
N GLY A 220 15.26 5.63 -4.58
CA GLY A 220 14.55 6.66 -3.84
C GLY A 220 13.63 6.14 -2.75
N TYR A 221 12.99 7.09 -2.08
CA TYR A 221 11.98 6.81 -1.07
C TYR A 221 10.92 7.92 -1.05
N THR A 222 9.71 7.54 -0.62
CA THR A 222 8.60 8.47 -0.46
C THR A 222 8.55 9.02 0.98
N ILE A 223 8.38 10.33 1.14
CA ILE A 223 8.04 10.99 2.39
C ILE A 223 6.55 11.38 2.35
N VAL A 224 5.82 11.02 3.40
CA VAL A 224 4.41 11.38 3.60
C VAL A 224 4.30 12.33 4.79
N SER A 225 3.93 13.58 4.53
CA SER A 225 3.75 14.62 5.54
C SER A 225 2.28 14.94 5.71
N VAL A 226 1.70 14.50 6.83
CA VAL A 226 0.30 14.76 7.17
C VAL A 226 0.20 16.14 7.82
N ALA A 227 -0.09 17.17 7.03
CA ALA A 227 -0.11 18.55 7.50
C ALA A 227 -1.28 18.82 8.46
N ASN A 228 -2.45 18.23 8.21
CA ASN A 228 -3.64 18.35 9.05
C ASN A 228 -4.72 17.32 8.64
N MET A 229 -5.95 17.48 9.15
CA MET A 229 -7.09 16.60 8.84
C MET A 229 -7.55 16.61 7.37
N THR A 230 -7.11 17.57 6.55
CA THR A 230 -7.59 17.75 5.18
C THR A 230 -6.49 17.79 4.13
N HIS A 231 -5.21 17.82 4.50
CA HIS A 231 -4.09 17.93 3.56
C HIS A 231 -2.96 16.98 3.94
N VAL A 232 -2.51 16.21 2.95
CA VAL A 232 -1.32 15.36 3.03
C VAL A 232 -0.43 15.69 1.85
N HIS A 233 0.84 15.94 2.14
CA HIS A 233 1.88 16.20 1.16
C HIS A 233 2.71 14.94 0.97
N ILE A 234 2.95 14.56 -0.27
CA ILE A 234 3.70 13.36 -0.63
C ILE A 234 4.82 13.79 -1.57
N GLN A 235 6.04 13.39 -1.22
CA GLN A 235 7.24 13.69 -1.98
C GLN A 235 8.01 12.41 -2.27
N GLN A 236 8.46 12.23 -3.50
CA GLN A 236 9.44 11.20 -3.86
C GLN A 236 10.81 11.86 -3.97
N LEU A 237 11.79 11.31 -3.24
CA LEU A 237 13.19 11.73 -3.33
C LEU A 237 13.96 10.74 -4.18
N SER A 238 14.92 11.24 -4.95
CA SER A 238 15.85 10.44 -5.77
C SER A 238 17.24 10.44 -5.15
N LEU A 239 17.73 9.26 -4.79
CA LEU A 239 19.11 9.03 -4.36
C LEU A 239 20.11 9.15 -5.51
N ASP A 240 19.66 8.91 -6.74
CA ASP A 240 20.49 9.05 -7.96
C ASP A 240 20.71 10.53 -8.33
N GLN A 241 19.92 11.43 -7.74
CA GLN A 241 19.96 12.87 -7.94
C GLN A 241 20.20 13.63 -6.63
N ASP A 242 21.10 13.15 -5.77
CA ASP A 242 21.52 13.81 -4.52
C ASP A 242 20.33 14.18 -3.59
N GLU A 243 19.40 13.25 -3.39
CA GLU A 243 18.17 13.42 -2.60
C GLU A 243 17.22 14.51 -3.14
N ALA A 244 17.29 14.85 -4.43
CA ALA A 244 16.36 15.78 -5.05
C ALA A 244 14.91 15.30 -4.98
N ILE A 245 13.98 16.23 -4.74
CA ILE A 245 12.54 15.98 -4.83
C ILE A 245 12.17 15.88 -6.32
N VAL A 246 11.80 14.67 -6.76
CA VAL A 246 11.55 14.33 -8.16
C VAL A 246 10.06 14.12 -8.49
N ASP A 247 9.23 14.00 -7.46
CA ASP A 247 7.79 14.17 -7.51
C ASP A 247 7.28 14.84 -6.23
N ASP A 248 6.34 15.77 -6.36
CA ASP A 248 5.83 16.61 -5.28
C ASP A 248 4.36 16.93 -5.53
N PHE A 249 3.47 16.46 -4.66
CA PHE A 249 2.04 16.70 -4.82
C PHE A 249 1.28 16.65 -3.49
N TRP A 250 0.12 17.29 -3.50
CA TRP A 250 -0.81 17.28 -2.39
C TRP A 250 -2.02 16.43 -2.73
N ILE A 251 -2.46 15.62 -1.77
CA ILE A 251 -3.82 15.12 -1.74
C ILE A 251 -4.60 15.92 -0.70
N SER A 252 -5.85 16.26 -1.01
CA SER A 252 -6.65 17.08 -0.11
C SER A 252 -8.12 16.70 -0.09
N LYS A 253 -8.80 17.05 1.01
CA LYS A 253 -10.22 16.80 1.21
C LYS A 253 -10.93 18.02 1.77
N THR A 254 -12.14 18.27 1.31
CA THR A 254 -13.07 19.13 2.05
C THR A 254 -13.35 18.47 3.40
N LYS A 255 -13.46 19.25 4.49
CA LYS A 255 -13.76 18.69 5.81
C LYS A 255 -15.06 17.89 5.78
N GLY A 256 -15.01 16.64 6.24
CA GLY A 256 -16.16 15.73 6.22
C GLY A 256 -16.40 15.07 4.85
N PHE A 257 -15.57 15.34 3.84
CA PHE A 257 -15.64 14.61 2.58
C PHE A 257 -15.35 13.13 2.81
N THR A 258 -16.31 12.32 2.40
CA THR A 258 -16.16 10.91 2.14
C THR A 258 -16.46 10.72 0.66
N ALA A 259 -15.60 10.01 -0.07
CA ALA A 259 -15.86 9.68 -1.47
C ALA A 259 -17.26 9.04 -1.54
N SER A 260 -18.18 9.68 -2.28
CA SER A 260 -19.56 9.24 -2.41
C SER A 260 -19.61 7.94 -3.22
N ASN A 261 -20.74 7.23 -3.16
CA ASN A 261 -20.99 5.99 -3.92
C ASN A 261 -20.86 6.15 -5.44
N GLN A 262 -20.56 7.35 -5.97
CA GLN A 262 -20.34 7.49 -7.40
C GLN A 262 -19.04 6.85 -7.87
N MET A 263 -18.14 6.48 -6.95
CA MET A 263 -17.07 5.49 -7.16
C MET A 263 -16.76 4.67 -5.90
N ARG A 264 -17.82 4.27 -5.17
CA ARG A 264 -17.78 3.16 -4.20
C ARG A 264 -18.76 2.08 -4.61
#